data_AF-A0A1A8HDA6-F1
#
_entry.id   AF-A0A1A8HDA6-F1
#
_cell.length_a   1.000
_cell.length_b   1.000
_cell.length_c   1.000
_cell.angle_alpha   90.00
_cell.angle_beta   90.00
_cell.angle_gamma   90.00
#
_symmetry.space_group_name_H-M   'P 1'
#
loop_
_entity.id
_entity.type
_entity.pdbx_description
1 polymer ?
#
loop_
_entity_poly.entity_id
_entity_poly.type
_entity_poly.pdbx_seq_one_letter_code
_entity_poly.pdbx_strand_id
1 'polypeptide(L)' 'EQLAVFRGQDGKAYVLDAYCPHLGANLAVGGRVVGNCVECPFHGWQFRGDDGKCEKIPYADK' A
#
# COMPACT_ATOMS: atom_id res chain seq x y z
N GLU A 1 15.08 9.74 0.05
CA GLU A 1 13.86 8.95 0.34
C GLU A 1 13.20 8.54 -0.97
N GLN A 2 12.45 7.44 -0.99
CA GLN A 2 11.63 7.01 -2.13
C GLN A 2 10.17 6.96 -1.69
N LEU A 3 9.27 7.42 -2.55
CA LEU A 3 7.84 7.53 -2.22
C LEU A 3 7.00 6.74 -3.22
N ALA A 4 5.90 6.16 -2.74
CA ALA A 4 4.84 5.62 -3.57
C ALA A 4 3.70 6.64 -3.65
N VAL A 5 3.42 7.11 -4.87
CA VAL A 5 2.29 8.00 -5.17
C VAL A 5 1.25 7.20 -5.93
N PHE A 6 0.02 7.20 -5.45
CA PHE A 6 -1.08 6.49 -6.10
C PHE A 6 -2.39 7.26 -5.95
N ARG A 7 -3.36 6.97 -6.82
CA ARG A 7 -4.69 7.58 -6.77
C ARG A 7 -5.69 6.55 -6.25
N GLY A 8 -6.36 6.87 -5.14
CA GLY A 8 -7.43 6.03 -4.60
C GLY A 8 -8.69 6.07 -5.45
N GLN A 9 -9.61 5.14 -5.17
CA GLN A 9 -10.93 5.10 -5.80
C GLN A 9 -11.81 6.32 -5.47
N ASP A 10 -11.52 7.02 -4.37
CA ASP A 10 -12.16 8.30 -4.05
C ASP A 10 -11.65 9.48 -4.92
N GLY A 11 -10.72 9.20 -5.85
CA GLY A 11 -10.14 10.18 -6.75
C GLY A 11 -9.01 11.01 -6.15
N LYS A 12 -8.69 10.86 -4.85
CA LYS A 12 -7.60 11.59 -4.20
C LYS A 12 -6.25 10.95 -4.49
N ALA A 13 -5.22 11.78 -4.57
CA ALA A 13 -3.84 11.31 -4.60
C ALA A 13 -3.35 11.10 -3.17
N TYR A 14 -2.64 10.00 -2.95
CA TYR A 14 -2.02 9.63 -1.69
C TYR A 14 -0.52 9.43 -1.89
N VAL A 15 0.23 9.62 -0.81
CA VAL A 15 1.69 9.48 -0.79
C VAL A 15 2.08 8.71 0.46
N LEU A 16 2.85 7.63 0.28
CA LEU A 16 3.44 6.83 1.34
C LEU A 16 4.94 6.63 1.08
N ASP A 17 5.68 6.11 2.06
CA ASP A 17 7.02 5.57 1.80
C ASP A 17 6.93 4.46 0.74
N ALA A 18 7.90 4.41 -0.18
CA ALA A 18 7.90 3.39 -1.23
C ALA A 18 8.12 1.99 -0.67
N TYR A 19 8.72 1.83 0.51
CA TYR A 19 9.11 0.53 1.03
C TYR A 19 8.12 0.00 2.06
N CYS A 20 7.54 -1.16 1.76
CA CYS A 20 6.62 -1.86 2.64
C CYS A 20 7.30 -2.15 4.00
N PRO A 21 6.68 -1.77 5.14
CA PRO A 21 7.27 -1.93 6.47
C PRO A 21 7.41 -3.39 6.92
N HIS A 22 6.87 -4.35 6.16
CA HIS A 22 7.03 -5.78 6.44
C HIS A 22 8.46 -6.26 6.12
N LEU A 23 8.82 -6.33 4.83
CA LEU A 23 10.12 -6.84 4.37
C LEU A 23 10.69 -6.02 3.19
N GLY A 24 10.32 -4.74 3.09
CA GLY A 24 10.99 -3.78 2.19
C GLY A 24 10.68 -3.90 0.70
N ALA A 25 9.57 -4.55 0.32
CA ALA A 25 9.14 -4.54 -1.09
C ALA A 25 8.73 -3.12 -1.53
N ASN A 26 9.06 -2.75 -2.77
CA ASN A 26 8.75 -1.43 -3.30
C ASN A 26 7.28 -1.33 -3.81
N LEU A 27 6.45 -0.59 -3.08
CA LEU A 27 5.04 -0.31 -3.35
C LEU A 27 4.83 0.52 -4.63
N ALA A 28 5.79 1.36 -5.03
CA ALA A 28 5.69 2.20 -6.23
C ALA A 28 5.97 1.42 -7.53
N VAL A 29 6.72 0.32 -7.44
CA VAL A 29 7.13 -0.48 -8.62
C VAL A 29 6.17 -1.64 -8.88
N GLY A 30 5.82 -2.39 -7.83
CA GLY A 30 4.96 -3.57 -7.96
C GLY A 30 3.60 -3.43 -7.27
N GLY A 31 3.37 -2.37 -6.51
CA GLY A 31 2.13 -2.22 -5.77
C GLY A 31 0.93 -2.00 -6.66
N ARG A 32 -0.24 -2.37 -6.14
CA ARG A 32 -1.53 -2.25 -6.84
C ARG A 32 -2.50 -1.45 -5.98
N VAL A 33 -3.23 -0.52 -6.58
CA VAL A 33 -4.29 0.19 -5.86
C VAL A 33 -5.49 -0.74 -5.65
N VAL A 34 -5.95 -0.85 -4.40
CA VAL A 34 -7.15 -1.60 -4.02
C VAL A 34 -7.98 -0.68 -3.12
N GLY A 35 -9.12 -0.18 -3.62
CA GLY A 35 -9.88 0.84 -2.89
C GLY A 35 -9.09 2.14 -2.76
N ASN A 36 -8.94 2.62 -1.53
CA ASN A 36 -8.05 3.74 -1.17
C ASN A 36 -6.74 3.27 -0.52
N CYS A 37 -6.39 2.00 -0.71
CA CYS A 37 -5.15 1.41 -0.23
C CYS A 37 -4.20 1.10 -1.38
N VAL A 38 -2.92 0.95 -1.05
CA VAL A 38 -1.93 0.29 -1.90
C VAL A 38 -1.65 -1.12 -1.34
N GLU A 39 -1.76 -2.11 -2.21
CA GLU A 39 -1.45 -3.51 -1.94
C GLU A 39 0.01 -3.79 -2.29
N CYS A 40 0.74 -4.37 -1.35
CA CYS A 40 2.14 -4.75 -1.52
C CYS A 40 2.30 -5.93 -2.50
N PRO A 41 3.22 -5.85 -3.48
CA PRO A 41 3.42 -6.91 -4.48
C PRO A 41 3.89 -8.24 -3.91
N PHE A 42 4.48 -8.23 -2.70
CA PHE A 42 5.16 -9.41 -2.17
C PHE A 42 4.19 -10.33 -1.42
N HIS A 43 3.42 -9.78 -0.49
CA HIS A 43 2.56 -10.57 0.41
C HIS A 43 1.10 -10.10 0.42
N GLY A 44 0.73 -9.15 -0.46
CA GLY A 44 -0.64 -8.66 -0.56
C GLY A 44 -1.13 -7.82 0.63
N TRP A 45 -0.22 -7.38 1.53
CA TRP A 45 -0.59 -6.47 2.62
C TRP A 45 -1.11 -5.16 2.05
N GLN A 46 -2.22 -4.65 2.57
CA GLN A 46 -2.84 -3.42 2.10
C GLN A 46 -2.61 -2.31 3.12
N PHE A 47 -2.14 -1.16 2.64
CA PHE A 47 -1.86 0.03 3.44
C PHE A 47 -2.74 1.19 2.98
N ARG A 48 -3.43 1.84 3.93
CA ARG A 48 -4.32 2.95 3.60
C ARG A 48 -3.55 4.17 3.11
N GLY A 49 -4.11 4.87 2.13
CA GLY A 49 -3.48 6.08 1.59
C GLY A 49 -3.54 7.30 2.52
N ASP A 50 -4.53 7.40 3.41
CA ASP A 50 -4.75 8.56 4.27
C ASP A 50 -3.81 8.62 5.47
N ASP A 51 -3.50 7.48 6.09
CA ASP A 51 -2.64 7.40 7.28
C ASP A 51 -1.56 6.32 7.24
N GLY A 52 -1.43 5.58 6.13
CA GLY A 52 -0.42 4.55 5.94
C GLY A 52 -0.62 3.29 6.78
N LYS A 53 -1.70 3.20 7.57
CA LYS A 53 -1.92 2.03 8.44
C LYS A 53 -2.20 0.79 7.61
N CYS A 54 -1.73 -0.36 8.11
CA CYS A 54 -2.06 -1.65 7.53
C CYS A 54 -3.56 -1.92 7.77
N GLU A 55 -4.32 -1.99 6.69
CA GLU A 55 -5.76 -2.25 6.71
C GLU A 55 -6.04 -3.76 6.65
N LYS A 56 -5.23 -4.50 5.88
CA LYS A 56 -5.48 -5.93 5.63
C LYS A 56 -4.19 -6.72 5.42
N ILE A 57 -4.15 -7.90 6.03
CA ILE A 57 -3.15 -8.95 5.78
C ILE A 57 -3.92 -10.18 5.28
N PRO A 58 -3.87 -10.51 3.98
CA PRO A 58 -4.81 -11.46 3.35
C PRO A 58 -4.87 -12.86 3.98
N TYR A 59 -3.83 -13.26 4.71
CA TYR A 59 -3.66 -14.59 5.28
C TYR A 59 -3.55 -14.58 6.81
N ALA A 60 -3.79 -13.45 7.48
CA ALA A 60 -3.77 -13.38 8.94
C ALA A 60 -5.16 -13.60 9.57
N ASP A 61 -6.21 -13.50 8.78
CA ASP A 61 -7.58 -13.78 9.21
C ASP A 61 -7.76 -15.31 9.37
N LYS A 62 -8.38 -15.72 10.48
CA LYS A 62 -8.69 -17.13 10.79
C LYS A 62 -9.90 -17.62 10.01
#